data_AF-A0A521QFG4-F1
#
_entry.id   AF-A0A521QFG4-F1
#
_cell.length_a   1.000
_cell.length_b   1.000
_cell.length_c   1.000
_cell.angle_alpha   90.00
_cell.angle_beta   90.00
_cell.angle_gamma   90.00
#
_symmetry.space_group_name_H-M   'P 1'
#
loop_
_entity.id
_entity.type
_entity.pdbx_description
1 polymer ?
#
loop_
_entity_poly.entity_id
_entity_poly.type
_entity_poly.pdbx_seq_one_letter_code
_entity_poly.pdbx_strand_id
1 'polypeptide(L)'
;MTKRPDWRLPEYVDALKDLDRAGFAWEFLRRNPAYRDDYDRLDEDPEEPALSPKMVGGNWGLSFRLRSLARCDCRAGFMAP
;
A
#
# COMPACT_ATOMS: atom_id res chain seq x y z
N MET A 1 -13.00 -10.58 -29.59
CA MET A 1 -12.52 -11.21 -28.34
C MET A 1 -11.01 -11.09 -28.31
N THR A 2 -10.46 -10.24 -27.42
CA THR A 2 -9.01 -10.10 -27.25
C THR A 2 -8.46 -11.39 -26.64
N LYS A 3 -7.52 -12.03 -27.32
CA LYS A 3 -6.85 -13.24 -26.83
C LYS A 3 -6.11 -12.87 -25.54
N ARG A 4 -6.25 -13.68 -24.48
CA ARG A 4 -5.46 -13.47 -23.26
C ARG A 4 -3.97 -13.59 -23.60
N PRO A 5 -3.12 -12.68 -23.10
CA PRO A 5 -1.68 -12.79 -23.31
C PRO A 5 -1.16 -14.13 -22.81
N ASP A 6 -0.26 -14.76 -23.56
CA ASP A 6 0.38 -15.99 -23.10
C ASP A 6 1.46 -15.61 -22.08
N TRP A 7 1.23 -15.99 -20.82
CA TRP A 7 2.14 -15.70 -19.71
C TRP A 7 3.48 -16.41 -19.82
N ARG A 8 3.62 -17.39 -20.74
CA ARG A 8 4.88 -18.10 -21.00
C ARG A 8 5.81 -17.39 -21.97
N LEU A 9 5.41 -16.24 -22.52
CA LEU A 9 6.29 -15.46 -23.37
C LEU A 9 7.53 -15.01 -22.57
N PRO A 10 8.73 -15.06 -23.17
CA PRO A 10 9.99 -14.73 -22.48
C PRO A 10 9.94 -13.36 -21.80
N GLU A 11 9.29 -12.38 -22.43
CA GLU A 11 9.12 -11.02 -21.94
C GLU A 11 8.51 -10.95 -20.53
N TYR A 12 7.51 -11.81 -20.23
CA TYR A 12 6.91 -11.87 -18.90
C TYR A 12 7.82 -12.55 -17.87
N VAL A 13 8.57 -13.56 -18.30
CA VAL A 13 9.50 -14.27 -17.42
C VAL A 13 10.69 -13.37 -17.09
N ASP A 14 11.22 -12.64 -18.06
CA ASP A 14 12.36 -11.75 -17.89
C ASP A 14 12.02 -10.57 -16.97
N ALA A 15 10.83 -9.97 -17.13
CA ALA A 15 10.34 -8.95 -16.19
C ALA A 15 10.23 -9.45 -14.74
N LEU A 16 9.98 -10.76 -14.52
CA LEU A 16 9.93 -11.34 -13.18
C LEU A 16 11.32 -11.67 -12.62
N LYS A 17 12.32 -11.94 -13.49
CA LYS A 17 13.70 -12.22 -13.06
C LYS A 17 14.40 -10.98 -12.50
N ASP A 18 14.03 -9.81 -12.98
CA ASP A 18 14.61 -8.54 -12.53
C ASP A 18 14.11 -8.10 -11.14
N LEU A 19 13.08 -8.77 -10.61
CA LEU A 19 12.52 -8.49 -9.30
C LEU A 19 13.28 -9.24 -8.21
N ASP A 20 13.57 -8.54 -7.12
CA ASP A 20 13.96 -9.20 -5.88
C ASP A 20 12.77 -9.93 -5.24
N ARG A 21 13.02 -10.66 -4.14
CA ARG A 21 11.98 -11.44 -3.46
C ARG A 21 10.79 -10.57 -3.02
N ALA A 22 11.04 -9.34 -2.59
CA ALA A 22 10.00 -8.42 -2.15
C ALA A 22 9.20 -7.88 -3.34
N GLY A 23 9.86 -7.47 -4.41
CA GLY A 23 9.25 -7.04 -5.66
C GLY A 23 8.40 -8.14 -6.29
N PHE A 24 8.86 -9.38 -6.28
CA PHE A 24 8.08 -10.52 -6.75
C PHE A 24 6.81 -10.73 -5.93
N ALA A 25 6.89 -10.68 -4.59
CA ALA A 25 5.72 -10.78 -3.73
C ALA A 25 4.73 -9.61 -3.95
N TRP A 26 5.24 -8.40 -4.19
CA TRP A 26 4.44 -7.22 -4.48
C TRP A 26 3.56 -7.37 -5.73
N GLU A 27 4.06 -8.07 -6.76
CA GLU A 27 3.29 -8.32 -7.98
C GLU A 27 1.99 -9.11 -7.71
N PHE A 28 1.99 -10.01 -6.73
CA PHE A 28 0.78 -10.75 -6.32
C PHE A 28 -0.20 -9.84 -5.57
N LEU A 29 0.30 -9.03 -4.66
CA LEU A 29 -0.52 -8.13 -3.85
C LEU A 29 -1.23 -7.10 -4.73
N ARG A 30 -0.51 -6.37 -5.60
CA ARG A 30 -1.11 -5.32 -6.44
C ARG A 30 -2.15 -5.82 -7.46
N ARG A 31 -2.17 -7.14 -7.74
CA ARG A 31 -3.14 -7.79 -8.63
C ARG A 31 -4.30 -8.45 -7.89
N ASN A 32 -4.23 -8.54 -6.55
CA ASN A 32 -5.30 -9.10 -5.74
C ASN A 32 -6.40 -8.03 -5.54
N PRO A 33 -7.65 -8.28 -5.96
CA PRO A 33 -8.73 -7.31 -5.80
C PRO A 33 -9.02 -6.98 -4.33
N ALA A 34 -8.96 -7.96 -3.42
CA ALA A 34 -9.21 -7.70 -2.00
C ALA A 34 -8.12 -6.81 -1.38
N TYR A 35 -6.86 -6.97 -1.81
CA TYR A 35 -5.78 -6.08 -1.36
C TYR A 35 -6.00 -4.65 -1.83
N ARG A 36 -6.43 -4.49 -3.09
CA ARG A 36 -6.72 -3.17 -3.66
C ARG A 36 -7.86 -2.49 -2.90
N ASP A 37 -8.95 -3.21 -2.63
CA ASP A 37 -10.07 -2.67 -1.87
C ASP A 37 -9.66 -2.25 -0.45
N ASP A 38 -8.85 -3.08 0.24
CA ASP A 38 -8.33 -2.74 1.57
C ASP A 38 -7.39 -1.52 1.52
N TYR A 39 -6.54 -1.41 0.49
CA TYR A 39 -5.61 -0.31 0.32
C TYR A 39 -6.32 1.00 -0.06
N ASP A 40 -7.30 0.94 -0.96
CA ASP A 40 -8.07 2.10 -1.41
C ASP A 40 -8.86 2.68 -0.23
N ARG A 41 -9.46 1.84 0.63
CA ARG A 41 -10.12 2.32 1.85
C ARG A 41 -9.17 2.98 2.85
N LEU A 42 -7.93 2.47 2.97
CA LEU A 42 -6.90 3.11 3.80
C LEU A 42 -6.47 4.48 3.26
N ASP A 43 -6.44 4.65 1.94
CA ASP A 43 -6.04 5.89 1.29
C ASP A 43 -7.15 6.95 1.36
N GLU A 44 -8.41 6.51 1.23
CA GLU A 44 -9.60 7.37 1.28
C GLU A 44 -9.91 7.89 2.69
N ASP A 45 -9.81 7.05 3.73
CA ASP A 45 -10.04 7.46 5.12
C ASP A 45 -8.95 6.92 6.07
N PRO A 46 -7.82 7.62 6.19
CA PRO A 46 -6.71 7.20 7.04
C PRO A 46 -7.00 7.30 8.55
N GLU A 47 -8.09 7.97 8.94
CA GLU A 47 -8.50 8.16 10.33
C GLU A 47 -9.60 7.16 10.75
N GLU A 48 -10.07 6.28 9.84
CA GLU A 48 -11.00 5.22 10.23
C GLU A 48 -10.33 4.28 11.25
N PRO A 49 -10.85 4.19 12.49
CA PRO A 49 -10.26 3.38 13.54
C PRO A 49 -10.32 1.88 13.23
N ALA A 50 -11.25 1.49 12.34
CA ALA A 50 -11.41 0.14 11.83
C ALA A 50 -10.44 -0.20 10.69
N LEU A 51 -9.63 0.75 10.20
CA LEU A 51 -8.69 0.56 9.10
C LEU A 51 -7.33 1.17 9.47
N SER A 52 -6.70 0.63 10.52
CA SER A 52 -5.32 1.03 10.80
C SER A 52 -4.36 0.41 9.78
N PRO A 53 -3.34 1.14 9.28
CA PRO A 53 -2.30 0.58 8.41
C PRO A 53 -1.63 -0.65 9.01
N LYS A 54 -1.53 -0.72 10.35
CA LYS A 54 -0.98 -1.86 11.06
C LYS A 54 -1.86 -3.11 10.93
N MET A 55 -3.18 -2.96 11.01
CA MET A 55 -4.11 -4.09 10.91
C MET A 55 -4.20 -4.61 9.47
N VAL A 56 -4.37 -3.71 8.49
CA VAL A 56 -4.35 -4.10 7.07
C VAL A 56 -3.00 -4.70 6.70
N GLY A 57 -1.90 -4.11 7.17
CA GLY A 57 -0.57 -4.69 7.01
C GLY A 57 -0.49 -6.12 7.56
N GLY A 58 -1.02 -6.36 8.76
CA GLY A 58 -1.09 -7.70 9.37
C GLY A 58 -1.83 -8.73 8.51
N ASN A 59 -2.95 -8.36 7.89
CA ASN A 59 -3.72 -9.25 7.00
C ASN A 59 -2.93 -9.66 5.75
N TRP A 60 -2.04 -8.79 5.27
CA TRP A 60 -1.28 -8.97 4.04
C TRP A 60 0.20 -9.32 4.27
N GLY A 61 0.62 -9.49 5.53
CA GLY A 61 2.03 -9.73 5.88
C GLY A 61 2.95 -8.53 5.61
N LEU A 62 2.39 -7.32 5.51
CA LEU A 62 3.09 -6.08 5.26
C LEU A 62 3.33 -5.29 6.56
N SER A 63 4.37 -4.47 6.55
CA SER A 63 4.61 -3.47 7.59
C SER A 63 4.81 -2.11 6.91
N PHE A 64 3.81 -1.24 7.05
CA PHE A 64 3.91 0.12 6.56
C PHE A 64 4.74 0.96 7.53
N ARG A 65 5.60 1.83 7.00
CA ARG A 65 6.14 2.92 7.82
C ARG A 65 4.99 3.89 8.06
N LEU A 66 4.46 3.90 9.28
CA LEU A 66 3.53 4.94 9.72
C LEU A 66 4.21 6.28 9.48
N ARG A 67 3.62 7.14 8.63
CA ARG A 67 4.08 8.52 8.51
C ARG A 67 3.96 9.11 9.90
N SER A 68 5.03 9.72 10.40
CA SER A 68 4.97 10.44 11.67
C SER A 68 3.85 11.47 11.57
N LEU A 69 2.79 11.30 12.35
CA LEU A 69 1.81 12.35 12.67
C LEU A 69 2.52 13.43 13.51
N ALA A 70 3.52 14.09 12.94
CA ALA A 70 4.27 15.15 13.59
C ALA A 70 3.61 16.49 13.27
N ARG A 71 2.58 16.79 14.09
CA ARG A 71 2.25 18.08 14.71
C ARG A 71 2.47 19.37 13.90
N CYS A 72 1.34 20.00 13.56
CA CYS A 72 1.18 21.44 13.72
C CYS A 72 0.05 21.68 14.74
N ASP A 73 0.38 21.51 16.03
CA ASP A 73 -0.32 22.23 17.09
C ASP A 73 0.01 23.71 16.87
N CYS A 74 -0.89 24.44 16.23
CA CYS A 74 -0.83 25.89 16.18
C CYS A 74 -0.91 26.39 17.62
N ARG A 75 0.24 26.73 18.20
CA ARG A 75 0.37 27.29 19.54
C ARG A 75 -0.45 28.59 19.59
N ALA A 76 -1.69 28.47 20.06
CA ALA A 76 -2.57 29.58 20.31
C ALA A 76 -1.95 30.45 21.42
N GLY A 77 -1.78 31.74 21.09
CA GLY A 77 -1.85 32.88 22.00
C GLY A 77 -0.93 32.90 23.22
N PHE A 78 0.11 33.74 23.17
CA PHE A 78 0.29 34.75 24.22
C PHE A 78 1.21 35.88 23.70
N MET A 79 0.63 36.94 23.17
CA MET A 79 1.27 38.25 23.14
C MET A 79 0.75 38.97 24.39
N ALA A 80 1.61 39.11 25.40
CA ALA A 80 1.38 39.99 26.56
C ALA A 80 1.86 41.41 26.22
N PRO A 81 1.37 42.43 26.95
CA PRO A 81 1.28 43.83 26.50
C PRO A 81 2.62 44.56 26.36
#